data_AF-A0A3A8N210-F1
#
_entry.id   AF-A0A3A8N210-F1
#
_cell.length_a   1.000
_cell.length_b   1.000
_cell.length_c   1.000
_cell.angle_alpha   90.00
_cell.angle_beta   90.00
_cell.angle_gamma   90.00
#
_symmetry.space_group_name_H-M   'P 1'
#
loop_
_entity.id
_entity.type
_entity.pdbx_description
1 polymer ?
#
loop_
_entity_poly.entity_id
_entity_poly.type
_entity_poly.pdbx_seq_one_letter_code
_entity_poly.pdbx_strand_id
1 'polypeptide(L)'
;MWTPPQLRRKCWSFLAVGLLALTGCSDSSKPGDEPGTGTDGPGVVPGTGSECLGAKFLTSLGKDRLLVGAQMEDATAKSAPFDVRYLYIAAGLFDSKDACNSCASGCTSNGASCSNSGEGCGWWGCWQYDQEPPGAYVRDFIKAAKDQGQIPFITYYEEFQASGYSEGKQQLAALNDASFLQRYLADWRFLLKQVGQEKALLQIEPDMWAYLQFFPADGKPQSTAVAVKAANPTDCGTQENNAAGLGKCMIAMARKYAPNAKVGLHASAWATKTDVSANTDPSFDVTAEANKVADFLLQVGAADTDFVTVEASDRDAGWYQETQDKATWWDPENKKLPHFRQAFSWAKAISARLNKPHLWWQLPLGNMSLANNDKHWRDNRVDYYLTHPAEVAAAGGVGFLFGAGNYEQTTPETDGGNLVKRVKAYKDAGGQAACVP
;
A
#
# COMPACT_ATOMS: atom_id res chain seq x y z
N MET A 1 -27.10 -2.27 37.87
CA MET A 1 -26.18 -3.37 37.55
C MET A 1 -26.39 -3.74 36.10
N TRP A 2 -25.57 -3.14 35.23
CA TRP A 2 -25.56 -3.36 33.78
C TRP A 2 -24.44 -4.34 33.46
N THR A 3 -24.79 -5.43 32.80
CA THR A 3 -23.86 -6.37 32.17
C THR A 3 -23.42 -5.81 30.82
N PRO A 4 -22.13 -5.94 30.43
CA PRO A 4 -21.60 -5.36 29.20
C PRO A 4 -21.91 -6.25 27.98
N PRO A 5 -22.09 -5.69 26.77
CA PRO A 5 -22.19 -6.47 25.55
C PRO A 5 -20.77 -6.80 25.07
N GLN A 6 -20.34 -8.03 25.31
CA GLN A 6 -19.22 -8.64 24.62
C GLN A 6 -19.72 -9.78 23.72
N LEU A 7 -19.14 -9.81 22.52
CA LEU A 7 -19.11 -10.89 21.53
C LEU A 7 -20.43 -11.30 20.87
N ARG A 8 -20.63 -10.78 19.65
CA ARG A 8 -20.74 -11.64 18.45
C ARG A 8 -19.94 -11.04 17.30
N ARG A 9 -18.70 -11.52 17.14
CA ARG A 9 -18.02 -11.63 15.85
C ARG A 9 -18.78 -12.71 15.08
N LYS A 10 -19.59 -12.35 14.07
CA LYS A 10 -19.96 -13.33 13.04
C LYS A 10 -18.74 -13.45 12.14
N CYS A 11 -17.94 -14.51 12.36
CA CYS A 11 -17.08 -15.05 11.32
C CYS A 11 -17.97 -15.29 10.10
N TRP A 12 -17.66 -14.67 8.97
CA TRP A 12 -17.75 -15.24 7.63
C TRP A 12 -16.58 -14.70 6.81
N SER A 13 -16.06 -15.61 6.00
CA SER A 13 -14.77 -15.58 5.33
C SER A 13 -14.56 -14.31 4.51
N PHE A 14 -13.46 -13.61 4.77
CA PHE A 14 -13.01 -12.55 3.89
C PHE A 14 -12.62 -13.15 2.54
N LEU A 15 -13.24 -12.60 1.50
CA LEU A 15 -12.92 -12.85 0.10
C LEU A 15 -11.49 -12.37 -0.18
N ALA A 16 -10.60 -13.32 -0.41
CA ALA A 16 -9.42 -13.16 -1.24
C ALA A 16 -9.30 -14.44 -2.08
N VAL A 17 -10.15 -14.55 -3.11
CA VAL A 17 -10.01 -15.59 -4.13
C VAL A 17 -9.57 -14.91 -5.42
N GLY A 18 -8.29 -15.08 -5.74
CA GLY A 18 -7.74 -14.64 -7.01
C GLY A 18 -6.23 -14.83 -7.05
N LEU A 19 -5.75 -16.05 -7.35
CA LEU A 19 -4.40 -16.22 -7.88
C LEU A 19 -4.45 -17.27 -9.00
N LEU A 20 -4.14 -16.85 -10.22
CA LEU A 20 -3.75 -17.72 -11.31
C LEU A 20 -2.39 -17.25 -11.81
N ALA A 21 -1.43 -18.17 -11.74
CA ALA A 21 -0.07 -18.02 -12.19
C ALA A 21 -0.02 -17.78 -13.71
N LEU A 22 0.85 -16.86 -14.15
CA LEU A 22 1.38 -16.87 -15.50
C LEU A 22 2.88 -17.09 -15.45
N THR A 23 3.25 -18.35 -15.63
CA THR A 23 4.59 -18.79 -15.99
C THR A 23 4.84 -18.48 -17.46
N GLY A 24 5.93 -17.80 -17.77
CA GLY A 24 6.41 -17.60 -19.14
C GLY A 24 7.92 -17.77 -19.21
N CYS A 25 8.38 -19.01 -19.28
CA CYS A 25 9.76 -19.34 -19.67
C CYS A 25 9.90 -19.19 -21.19
N SER A 26 10.99 -18.59 -21.66
CA SER A 26 11.56 -18.86 -22.98
C SER A 26 13.05 -18.53 -22.95
N ASP A 27 13.84 -19.53 -23.32
CA ASP A 27 15.29 -19.59 -23.26
C ASP A 27 15.83 -19.73 -24.69
N SER A 28 16.84 -18.94 -25.07
CA SER A 28 17.83 -19.27 -26.12
C SER A 28 18.91 -18.18 -26.28
N SER A 29 20.10 -18.44 -25.72
CA SER A 29 21.49 -18.38 -26.29
C SER A 29 21.83 -17.35 -27.40
N LYS A 30 22.99 -16.68 -27.54
CA LYS A 30 24.39 -16.75 -27.04
C LYS A 30 25.20 -15.51 -27.62
N PRO A 31 26.53 -15.31 -27.41
CA PRO A 31 27.13 -14.04 -26.96
C PRO A 31 27.99 -13.24 -27.98
N GLY A 32 28.34 -12.00 -27.60
CA GLY A 32 29.34 -11.09 -28.21
C GLY A 32 28.87 -9.62 -28.03
N ASP A 33 29.64 -8.59 -27.69
CA ASP A 33 31.08 -8.34 -27.52
C ASP A 33 31.26 -7.23 -26.46
N GLU A 34 32.50 -6.97 -26.05
CA GLU A 34 32.95 -6.07 -24.98
C GLU A 34 32.44 -4.60 -25.03
N PRO A 35 32.39 -3.89 -23.89
CA PRO A 35 31.84 -2.54 -23.80
C PRO A 35 32.86 -1.46 -24.19
N GLY A 36 32.46 -0.60 -25.14
CA GLY A 36 33.14 0.65 -25.44
C GLY A 36 32.91 1.70 -24.35
N THR A 37 33.97 2.44 -24.04
CA THR A 37 34.02 3.53 -23.05
C THR A 37 33.10 4.68 -23.43
N GLY A 38 32.03 4.89 -22.65
CA GLY A 38 31.10 6.01 -22.78
C GLY A 38 31.27 7.02 -21.64
N THR A 39 31.66 8.23 -22.04
CA THR A 39 32.01 9.40 -21.23
C THR A 39 30.86 10.02 -20.45
N ASP A 40 31.18 10.49 -19.24
CA ASP A 40 30.36 11.28 -18.32
C ASP A 40 29.67 12.50 -18.97
N GLY A 41 28.34 12.57 -18.84
CA GLY A 41 27.53 13.77 -18.96
C GLY A 41 27.16 14.31 -17.57
N PRO A 42 26.91 15.62 -17.40
CA PRO A 42 27.13 16.31 -16.14
C PRO A 42 26.17 15.83 -15.06
N GLY A 43 26.74 15.19 -14.05
CA GLY A 43 26.06 14.92 -12.79
C GLY A 43 25.59 16.23 -12.16
N VAL A 44 24.29 16.33 -11.96
CA VAL A 44 23.73 17.29 -11.00
C VAL A 44 24.26 16.87 -9.63
N VAL A 45 25.24 17.61 -9.13
CA VAL A 45 25.69 17.51 -7.74
C VAL A 45 24.50 17.88 -6.85
N PRO A 46 23.99 16.98 -5.98
CA PRO A 46 23.02 17.37 -4.97
C PRO A 46 23.73 18.35 -4.03
N GLY A 47 23.21 19.58 -3.97
CA GLY A 47 23.76 20.64 -3.14
C GLY A 47 23.92 20.18 -1.69
N THR A 48 25.05 20.57 -1.10
CA THR A 48 25.33 20.50 0.33
C THR A 48 24.27 21.32 1.08
N GLY A 49 23.20 20.64 1.51
CA GLY A 49 22.05 21.24 2.19
C GLY A 49 20.70 20.65 1.77
N SER A 50 20.60 19.34 1.52
CA SER A 50 19.29 18.71 1.33
C SER A 50 18.54 18.75 2.66
N GLU A 51 17.49 19.57 2.74
CA GLU A 51 16.54 19.44 3.83
C GLU A 51 16.06 17.98 3.86
N CYS A 52 16.23 17.33 5.01
CA CYS A 52 15.81 15.96 5.21
C CYS A 52 14.29 15.85 5.03
N LEU A 53 13.87 15.43 3.82
CA LEU A 53 12.47 15.31 3.42
C LEU A 53 11.65 14.52 4.46
N GLY A 54 12.26 13.46 4.99
CA GLY A 54 11.66 12.64 6.02
C GLY A 54 11.38 13.38 7.33
N ALA A 55 12.28 14.25 7.81
CA ALA A 55 12.03 15.01 9.04
C ALA A 55 10.88 16.01 8.89
N LYS A 56 10.77 16.70 7.75
CA LYS A 56 9.64 17.60 7.48
C LYS A 56 8.31 16.84 7.49
N PHE A 57 8.29 15.70 6.80
CA PHE A 57 7.11 14.84 6.75
C PHE A 57 6.70 14.33 8.13
N LEU A 58 7.64 13.77 8.90
CA LEU A 58 7.38 13.29 10.25
C LEU A 58 6.90 14.42 11.18
N THR A 59 7.53 15.60 11.11
CA THR A 59 7.12 16.76 11.90
C THR A 59 5.67 17.15 11.60
N SER A 60 5.26 17.09 10.33
CA SER A 60 3.86 17.36 9.93
C SER A 60 2.85 16.37 10.53
N LEU A 61 3.31 15.18 10.93
CA LEU A 61 2.54 14.17 11.64
C LEU A 61 2.66 14.26 13.17
N GLY A 62 3.49 15.17 13.69
CA GLY A 62 3.81 15.27 15.12
C GLY A 62 4.73 14.15 15.60
N LYS A 63 5.62 13.68 14.71
CA LYS A 63 6.58 12.61 14.95
C LYS A 63 7.98 13.10 14.60
N ASP A 64 9.00 12.48 15.19
CA ASP A 64 10.42 12.86 14.98
C ASP A 64 11.33 11.63 14.81
N ARG A 65 10.74 10.43 14.79
CA ARG A 65 11.39 9.15 14.55
C ARG A 65 10.65 8.38 13.46
N LEU A 66 11.33 7.45 12.81
CA LEU A 66 10.71 6.55 11.84
C LEU A 66 9.48 5.88 12.45
N LEU A 67 8.41 5.83 11.66
CA LEU A 67 7.16 5.24 12.07
C LEU A 67 7.27 3.73 12.02
N VAL A 68 6.76 3.07 13.06
CA VAL A 68 6.51 1.62 13.03
C VAL A 68 5.03 1.35 13.23
N GLY A 69 4.47 0.48 12.41
CA GLY A 69 3.06 0.14 12.48
C GLY A 69 2.73 -1.22 11.89
N ALA A 70 1.48 -1.62 12.07
CA ALA A 70 0.97 -2.87 11.53
C ALA A 70 -0.54 -2.86 11.31
N GLN A 71 -1.04 -3.84 10.55
CA GLN A 71 -2.43 -4.26 10.56
C GLN A 71 -2.61 -5.30 11.63
N MET A 72 -3.42 -4.97 12.63
CA MET A 72 -3.48 -5.72 13.87
C MET A 72 -4.80 -5.48 14.62
N GLU A 73 -5.14 -6.44 15.48
CA GLU A 73 -6.25 -6.33 16.40
C GLU A 73 -6.02 -5.25 17.48
N ASP A 74 -7.12 -4.81 18.12
CA ASP A 74 -7.09 -3.77 19.15
C ASP A 74 -6.17 -4.12 20.34
N ALA A 75 -6.16 -5.39 20.74
CA ALA A 75 -5.34 -5.84 21.85
C ALA A 75 -3.85 -5.75 21.53
N THR A 76 -3.45 -6.19 20.33
CA THR A 76 -2.07 -6.09 19.84
C THR A 76 -1.63 -4.64 19.72
N ALA A 77 -2.48 -3.77 19.16
CA ALA A 77 -2.22 -2.33 19.05
C ALA A 77 -1.94 -1.65 20.40
N LYS A 78 -2.56 -2.12 21.50
CA LYS A 78 -2.33 -1.65 22.88
C LYS A 78 -1.07 -2.20 23.52
N SER A 79 -0.56 -3.31 23.00
CA SER A 79 0.47 -4.10 23.67
C SER A 79 1.88 -3.52 23.51
N ALA A 80 2.12 -2.67 22.51
CA ALA A 80 3.38 -2.00 22.24
C ALA A 80 3.17 -0.57 21.71
N PRO A 81 4.18 0.31 21.83
CA PRO A 81 4.08 1.71 21.39
C PRO A 81 4.25 1.87 19.86
N PHE A 82 3.30 1.33 19.09
CA PHE A 82 3.21 1.55 17.64
C PHE A 82 2.88 3.02 17.32
N ASP A 83 3.39 3.54 16.21
CA ASP A 83 3.06 4.89 15.73
C ASP A 83 1.90 4.90 14.75
N VAL A 84 1.76 3.83 13.98
CA VAL A 84 0.79 3.72 12.90
C VAL A 84 -0.02 2.46 13.12
N ARG A 85 -1.33 2.59 12.91
CA ARG A 85 -2.22 1.44 12.78
C ARG A 85 -2.79 1.49 11.39
N TYR A 86 -2.65 0.41 10.63
CA TYR A 86 -3.12 0.39 9.26
C TYR A 86 -4.35 -0.49 9.04
N LEU A 87 -5.23 -0.02 8.15
CA LEU A 87 -6.46 -0.66 7.72
C LEU A 87 -6.43 -0.85 6.20
N TYR A 88 -6.77 -2.05 5.75
CA TYR A 88 -6.95 -2.37 4.34
C TYR A 88 -8.45 -2.30 4.00
N ILE A 89 -8.84 -1.40 3.10
CA ILE A 89 -10.19 -1.33 2.53
C ILE A 89 -10.11 -2.02 1.16
N ALA A 90 -10.60 -3.26 1.14
CA ALA A 90 -10.68 -4.12 -0.03
C ALA A 90 -12.01 -4.86 0.02
N ALA A 91 -13.05 -4.24 -0.52
CA ALA A 91 -14.43 -4.68 -0.44
C ALA A 91 -15.14 -4.45 -1.79
N GLY A 92 -16.44 -4.71 -1.85
CA GLY A 92 -17.25 -4.33 -3.00
C GLY A 92 -17.77 -2.90 -2.89
N LEU A 93 -18.31 -2.37 -3.99
CA LEU A 93 -18.99 -1.07 -4.01
C LEU A 93 -20.50 -1.23 -3.81
N PHE A 94 -21.17 -0.17 -3.36
CA PHE A 94 -22.63 -0.07 -3.44
C PHE A 94 -23.11 -0.07 -4.91
N ASP A 95 -24.33 -0.52 -5.18
CA ASP A 95 -24.89 -0.58 -6.54
C ASP A 95 -25.48 0.77 -7.01
N SER A 96 -25.84 1.65 -6.08
CA SER A 96 -26.34 2.99 -6.35
C SER A 96 -25.28 3.89 -7.00
N LYS A 97 -25.66 5.05 -7.54
CA LYS A 97 -24.70 6.00 -8.13
C LYS A 97 -23.85 6.72 -7.08
N ASP A 98 -24.36 6.85 -5.87
CA ASP A 98 -23.72 7.51 -4.74
C ASP A 98 -23.80 6.61 -3.51
N ALA A 99 -22.94 6.85 -2.52
CA ALA A 99 -22.89 6.10 -1.28
C ALA A 99 -24.26 6.07 -0.57
N CYS A 100 -24.61 4.93 0.00
CA CYS A 100 -25.88 4.76 0.66
C CYS A 100 -26.02 5.67 1.89
N ASN A 101 -27.25 6.12 2.16
CA ASN A 101 -27.56 6.89 3.37
C ASN A 101 -27.90 6.00 4.58
N SER A 102 -28.23 4.73 4.35
CA SER A 102 -28.63 3.76 5.37
C SER A 102 -28.24 2.35 4.92
N CYS A 103 -27.73 1.54 5.84
CA CYS A 103 -27.46 0.12 5.59
C CYS A 103 -28.74 -0.73 5.73
N ALA A 104 -29.67 -0.32 6.60
CA ALA A 104 -30.90 -1.07 6.88
C ALA A 104 -31.93 -1.04 5.74
N SER A 105 -31.83 -0.08 4.81
CA SER A 105 -32.85 0.09 3.77
C SER A 105 -32.28 0.68 2.48
N GLY A 106 -32.59 0.05 1.35
CA GLY A 106 -32.30 0.60 0.01
C GLY A 106 -30.83 0.60 -0.39
N CYS A 107 -29.96 -0.05 0.39
CA CYS A 107 -28.55 -0.25 0.05
C CYS A 107 -28.29 -1.70 -0.35
N THR A 108 -27.62 -1.86 -1.49
CA THR A 108 -27.16 -3.16 -2.00
C THR A 108 -25.73 -3.03 -2.51
N SER A 109 -25.02 -4.15 -2.51
CA SER A 109 -23.71 -4.31 -3.15
C SER A 109 -23.71 -5.65 -3.87
N ASN A 110 -23.45 -5.64 -5.17
CA ASN A 110 -23.55 -6.81 -6.04
C ASN A 110 -24.91 -7.52 -5.93
N GLY A 111 -25.99 -6.74 -5.83
CA GLY A 111 -27.36 -7.23 -5.66
C GLY A 111 -27.72 -7.75 -4.27
N ALA A 112 -26.76 -7.90 -3.36
CA ALA A 112 -27.01 -8.33 -1.99
C ALA A 112 -27.40 -7.14 -1.10
N SER A 113 -28.45 -7.29 -0.28
CA SER A 113 -28.90 -6.24 0.63
C SER A 113 -27.92 -6.04 1.78
N CYS A 114 -27.58 -4.78 2.08
CA CYS A 114 -26.73 -4.43 3.21
C CYS A 114 -27.46 -4.48 4.58
N SER A 115 -28.76 -4.80 4.59
CA SER A 115 -29.49 -4.94 5.84
C SER A 115 -29.12 -6.24 6.54
N ASN A 116 -29.03 -6.18 7.87
CA ASN A 116 -28.77 -7.36 8.70
C ASN A 116 -29.98 -8.26 8.90
N SER A 117 -31.16 -7.92 8.37
CA SER A 117 -32.24 -8.88 8.25
C SER A 117 -31.90 -10.01 7.25
N GLY A 118 -30.88 -9.81 6.40
CA GLY A 118 -30.30 -10.82 5.49
C GLY A 118 -28.85 -11.18 5.83
N GLU A 119 -28.07 -11.56 4.82
CA GLU A 119 -26.66 -11.95 4.97
C GLU A 119 -25.71 -10.75 5.15
N GLY A 120 -26.19 -9.52 4.92
CA GLY A 120 -25.35 -8.35 4.72
C GLY A 120 -24.86 -8.24 3.27
N CYS A 121 -24.06 -7.21 2.99
CA CYS A 121 -23.52 -6.96 1.66
C CYS A 121 -22.00 -6.76 1.70
N GLY A 122 -21.37 -6.78 0.53
CA GLY A 122 -19.92 -6.67 0.40
C GLY A 122 -19.36 -5.26 0.53
N TRP A 123 -20.15 -4.21 0.81
CA TRP A 123 -19.65 -2.84 0.88
C TRP A 123 -19.10 -2.48 2.27
N TRP A 124 -17.86 -2.00 2.32
CA TRP A 124 -17.20 -1.62 3.58
C TRP A 124 -17.96 -0.54 4.36
N GLY A 125 -18.70 0.33 3.67
CA GLY A 125 -19.53 1.36 4.29
C GLY A 125 -20.63 0.77 5.18
N CYS A 126 -21.04 -0.47 4.96
CA CYS A 126 -22.05 -1.19 5.74
C CYS A 126 -21.49 -2.42 6.47
N TRP A 127 -20.20 -2.41 6.80
CA TRP A 127 -19.57 -3.52 7.53
C TRP A 127 -20.13 -3.73 8.95
N GLN A 128 -20.57 -2.66 9.63
CA GLN A 128 -21.18 -2.75 10.95
C GLN A 128 -22.66 -3.14 10.92
N TYR A 129 -23.22 -3.24 12.13
CA TYR A 129 -24.66 -3.28 12.33
C TYR A 129 -25.37 -2.18 11.54
N ASP A 130 -26.50 -2.53 10.91
CA ASP A 130 -27.22 -1.73 9.93
C ASP A 130 -28.02 -0.58 10.55
N GLN A 131 -28.08 -0.55 11.89
CA GLN A 131 -28.49 0.60 12.68
C GLN A 131 -27.41 1.68 12.77
N GLU A 132 -26.13 1.33 12.53
CA GLU A 132 -25.04 2.28 12.51
C GLU A 132 -25.03 3.05 11.18
N PRO A 133 -24.71 4.36 11.21
CA PRO A 133 -24.62 5.14 9.99
C PRO A 133 -23.48 4.63 9.11
N PRO A 134 -23.69 4.51 7.78
CA PRO A 134 -22.67 4.05 6.85
C PRO A 134 -21.31 4.73 7.06
N GLY A 135 -20.23 3.97 6.91
CA GLY A 135 -18.85 4.43 7.11
C GLY A 135 -18.41 4.45 8.56
N ALA A 136 -19.22 3.95 9.50
CA ALA A 136 -18.82 3.78 10.90
C ALA A 136 -17.49 3.01 10.99
N TYR A 137 -17.22 2.06 10.09
CA TYR A 137 -16.04 1.18 10.14
C TYR A 137 -14.75 1.98 10.17
N VAL A 138 -14.64 2.92 9.24
CA VAL A 138 -13.49 3.81 9.13
C VAL A 138 -13.45 4.81 10.29
N ARG A 139 -14.60 5.38 10.69
CA ARG A 139 -14.64 6.34 11.80
C ARG A 139 -14.22 5.70 13.12
N ASP A 140 -14.70 4.51 13.41
CA ASP A 140 -14.35 3.75 14.61
C ASP A 140 -12.88 3.34 14.60
N PHE A 141 -12.35 2.92 13.45
CA PHE A 141 -10.93 2.63 13.29
C PHE A 141 -10.05 3.85 13.55
N ILE A 142 -10.38 5.00 12.93
CA ILE A 142 -9.68 6.27 13.13
C ILE A 142 -9.73 6.66 14.61
N LYS A 143 -10.89 6.56 15.24
CA LYS A 143 -11.06 6.85 16.67
C LYS A 143 -10.18 5.93 17.52
N ALA A 144 -10.20 4.62 17.27
CA ALA A 144 -9.43 3.64 18.03
C ALA A 144 -7.91 3.86 17.90
N ALA A 145 -7.42 4.22 16.71
CA ALA A 145 -6.01 4.58 16.51
C ALA A 145 -5.65 5.86 17.29
N LYS A 146 -6.49 6.91 17.18
CA LYS A 146 -6.28 8.19 17.87
C LYS A 146 -6.29 8.07 19.39
N ASP A 147 -7.21 7.30 19.94
CA ASP A 147 -7.30 7.04 21.39
C ASP A 147 -6.00 6.41 21.94
N GLN A 148 -5.17 5.85 21.07
CA GLN A 148 -3.86 5.28 21.40
C GLN A 148 -2.66 6.12 20.93
N GLY A 149 -2.88 7.33 20.43
CA GLY A 149 -1.82 8.17 19.88
C GLY A 149 -1.20 7.62 18.58
N GLN A 150 -1.88 6.70 17.91
CA GLN A 150 -1.49 6.14 16.62
C GLN A 150 -2.08 6.97 15.47
N ILE A 151 -1.35 7.01 14.36
CA ILE A 151 -1.81 7.60 13.10
C ILE A 151 -2.55 6.50 12.32
N PRO A 152 -3.81 6.70 11.93
CA PRO A 152 -4.49 5.76 11.05
C PRO A 152 -3.87 5.83 9.66
N PHE A 153 -3.48 4.67 9.12
CA PHE A 153 -3.10 4.49 7.72
C PHE A 153 -4.19 3.68 7.02
N ILE A 154 -4.75 4.19 5.93
CA ILE A 154 -5.85 3.55 5.22
C ILE A 154 -5.38 3.28 3.79
N THR A 155 -5.28 2.01 3.45
CA THR A 155 -5.12 1.55 2.06
C THR A 155 -6.51 1.45 1.44
N TYR A 156 -6.72 2.15 0.34
CA TYR A 156 -7.93 2.04 -0.48
C TYR A 156 -7.62 1.20 -1.72
N TYR A 157 -8.14 -0.02 -1.77
CA TYR A 157 -7.90 -1.02 -2.82
C TYR A 157 -9.24 -1.61 -3.27
N GLU A 158 -10.05 -0.77 -3.89
CA GLU A 158 -11.43 -1.10 -4.27
C GLU A 158 -11.57 -1.33 -5.77
N GLU A 159 -10.66 -0.80 -6.60
CA GLU A 159 -10.77 -0.92 -8.06
C GLU A 159 -10.84 -2.38 -8.49
N PHE A 160 -9.85 -3.18 -8.10
CA PHE A 160 -9.81 -4.60 -8.43
C PHE A 160 -11.03 -5.32 -7.84
N GLN A 161 -11.31 -5.13 -6.54
CA GLN A 161 -12.34 -5.84 -5.80
C GLN A 161 -13.75 -5.64 -6.37
N ALA A 162 -14.01 -4.45 -6.91
CA ALA A 162 -15.30 -4.10 -7.48
C ALA A 162 -15.36 -4.21 -9.01
N SER A 163 -14.22 -4.41 -9.69
CA SER A 163 -14.13 -4.43 -11.15
C SER A 163 -14.96 -5.55 -11.80
N GLY A 164 -15.16 -6.67 -11.09
CA GLY A 164 -15.76 -7.89 -11.62
C GLY A 164 -14.86 -8.67 -12.59
N TYR A 165 -13.57 -8.31 -12.68
CA TYR A 165 -12.57 -8.94 -13.54
C TYR A 165 -11.52 -9.71 -12.74
N SER A 166 -10.69 -10.48 -13.44
CA SER A 166 -9.48 -11.05 -12.84
C SER A 166 -8.42 -9.97 -12.63
N GLU A 167 -7.58 -10.16 -11.61
CA GLU A 167 -6.51 -9.21 -11.27
C GLU A 167 -5.53 -9.01 -12.43
N GLY A 168 -5.01 -7.80 -12.58
CA GLY A 168 -4.02 -7.45 -13.60
C GLY A 168 -4.65 -6.80 -14.83
N LYS A 169 -4.43 -7.35 -16.03
CA LYS A 169 -4.77 -6.61 -17.26
C LYS A 169 -6.27 -6.39 -17.42
N GLN A 170 -7.08 -7.36 -16.99
CA GLN A 170 -8.52 -7.35 -17.24
C GLN A 170 -9.24 -6.29 -16.39
N GLN A 171 -8.84 -6.12 -15.12
CA GLN A 171 -9.46 -5.14 -14.22
C GLN A 171 -9.41 -3.72 -14.78
N LEU A 172 -8.31 -3.34 -15.45
CA LEU A 172 -8.13 -2.00 -16.02
C LEU A 172 -9.21 -1.62 -17.06
N ALA A 173 -9.92 -2.58 -17.64
CA ALA A 173 -11.04 -2.31 -18.53
C ALA A 173 -12.23 -1.64 -17.80
N ALA A 174 -12.43 -1.94 -16.52
CA ALA A 174 -13.49 -1.35 -15.69
C ALA A 174 -13.34 0.17 -15.58
N LEU A 175 -12.10 0.69 -15.56
CA LEU A 175 -11.81 2.12 -15.48
C LEU A 175 -12.40 2.93 -16.66
N ASN A 176 -12.65 2.29 -17.82
CA ASN A 176 -13.28 2.95 -18.96
C ASN A 176 -14.81 2.83 -18.98
N ASP A 177 -15.42 2.09 -18.03
CA ASP A 177 -16.86 2.10 -17.80
C ASP A 177 -17.23 3.28 -16.90
N ALA A 178 -17.93 4.27 -17.46
CA ALA A 178 -18.34 5.47 -16.73
C ALA A 178 -19.26 5.19 -15.54
N SER A 179 -20.10 4.14 -15.60
CA SER A 179 -21.01 3.77 -14.52
C SER A 179 -20.26 3.13 -13.37
N PHE A 180 -19.32 2.22 -13.66
CA PHE A 180 -18.41 1.67 -12.66
C PHE A 180 -17.58 2.78 -12.01
N LEU A 181 -16.89 3.58 -12.84
CA LEU A 181 -15.99 4.61 -12.35
C LEU A 181 -16.73 5.70 -11.56
N GLN A 182 -18.00 5.97 -11.88
CA GLN A 182 -18.85 6.87 -11.08
C GLN A 182 -19.00 6.35 -9.64
N ARG A 183 -19.35 5.07 -9.47
CA ARG A 183 -19.52 4.47 -8.13
C ARG A 183 -18.21 4.41 -7.39
N TYR A 184 -17.13 4.01 -8.08
CA TYR A 184 -15.78 3.97 -7.54
C TYR A 184 -15.31 5.34 -7.02
N LEU A 185 -15.46 6.41 -7.81
CA LEU A 185 -15.08 7.76 -7.37
C LEU A 185 -16.03 8.31 -6.30
N ALA A 186 -17.30 7.91 -6.30
CA ALA A 186 -18.25 8.25 -5.24
C ALA A 186 -17.88 7.58 -3.91
N ASP A 187 -17.37 6.34 -3.94
CA ASP A 187 -16.88 5.62 -2.77
C ASP A 187 -15.57 6.21 -2.23
N TRP A 188 -14.62 6.54 -3.11
CA TRP A 188 -13.42 7.31 -2.72
C TRP A 188 -13.80 8.63 -2.04
N ARG A 189 -14.75 9.39 -2.61
CA ARG A 189 -15.29 10.61 -1.98
C ARG A 189 -15.90 10.30 -0.62
N PHE A 190 -16.62 9.19 -0.50
CA PHE A 190 -17.27 8.79 0.73
C PHE A 190 -16.25 8.45 1.83
N LEU A 191 -15.20 7.68 1.53
CA LEU A 191 -14.08 7.42 2.42
C LEU A 191 -13.43 8.72 2.90
N LEU A 192 -13.09 9.62 1.97
CA LEU A 192 -12.46 10.89 2.31
C LEU A 192 -13.33 11.75 3.25
N LYS A 193 -14.65 11.70 3.10
CA LYS A 193 -15.58 12.37 4.02
C LYS A 193 -15.63 11.73 5.40
N GLN A 194 -15.38 10.42 5.52
CA GLN A 194 -15.24 9.76 6.82
C GLN A 194 -13.94 10.14 7.52
N VAL A 195 -12.88 10.35 6.76
CA VAL A 195 -11.61 10.89 7.26
C VAL A 195 -11.76 12.36 7.68
N GLY A 196 -12.36 13.18 6.82
CA GLY A 196 -12.66 14.58 7.11
C GLY A 196 -11.44 15.39 7.56
N GLN A 197 -11.48 15.97 8.75
CA GLN A 197 -10.38 16.81 9.26
C GLN A 197 -9.30 16.02 10.02
N GLU A 198 -9.35 14.70 9.97
CA GLU A 198 -8.42 13.87 10.74
C GLU A 198 -7.03 13.82 10.12
N LYS A 199 -6.02 13.73 10.98
CA LYS A 199 -4.65 13.38 10.56
C LYS A 199 -4.60 11.89 10.28
N ALA A 200 -4.52 11.53 9.00
CA ALA A 200 -4.44 10.16 8.53
C ALA A 200 -3.38 10.03 7.43
N LEU A 201 -2.94 8.81 7.16
CA LEU A 201 -2.18 8.45 5.97
C LEU A 201 -3.13 7.70 5.03
N LEU A 202 -3.18 8.10 3.77
CA LEU A 202 -4.03 7.50 2.74
C LEU A 202 -3.15 6.97 1.64
N GLN A 203 -3.27 5.69 1.35
CA GLN A 203 -2.65 5.08 0.19
C GLN A 203 -3.73 4.78 -0.84
N ILE A 204 -3.56 5.34 -2.03
CA ILE A 204 -4.50 5.16 -3.13
C ILE A 204 -4.07 3.93 -3.94
N GLU A 205 -4.96 2.96 -4.09
CA GLU A 205 -4.92 1.83 -5.03
C GLU A 205 -3.53 1.23 -5.21
N PRO A 206 -3.04 0.46 -4.22
CA PRO A 206 -1.86 -0.37 -4.45
C PRO A 206 -2.09 -1.31 -5.63
N ASP A 207 -0.99 -1.74 -6.25
CA ASP A 207 -0.89 -2.53 -7.49
C ASP A 207 -1.55 -1.96 -8.77
N MET A 208 -2.67 -1.25 -8.69
CA MET A 208 -3.33 -0.66 -9.85
C MET A 208 -2.38 0.26 -10.64
N TRP A 209 -1.63 1.12 -9.96
CA TRP A 209 -0.65 2.00 -10.61
C TRP A 209 0.44 1.22 -11.34
N ALA A 210 0.87 0.11 -10.75
CA ALA A 210 1.88 -0.76 -11.32
C ALA A 210 1.34 -1.48 -12.56
N TYR A 211 0.10 -1.96 -12.55
CA TYR A 211 -0.55 -2.51 -13.75
C TYR A 211 -0.76 -1.49 -14.86
N LEU A 212 -1.12 -0.25 -14.50
CA LEU A 212 -1.26 0.86 -15.42
C LEU A 212 0.07 1.25 -16.09
N GLN A 213 1.21 0.94 -15.46
CA GLN A 213 2.54 1.06 -16.08
C GLN A 213 2.92 -0.21 -16.85
N PHE A 214 2.65 -1.39 -16.29
CA PHE A 214 3.10 -2.68 -16.79
C PHE A 214 2.46 -3.02 -18.14
N PHE A 215 1.15 -2.83 -18.30
CA PHE A 215 0.45 -3.36 -19.47
C PHE A 215 0.55 -2.52 -20.74
N PRO A 216 0.51 -1.17 -20.69
CA PRO A 216 0.77 -0.37 -21.89
C PRO A 216 2.15 -0.66 -22.48
N ALA A 217 2.23 -0.73 -23.81
CA ALA A 217 3.48 -1.06 -24.51
C ALA A 217 4.57 0.00 -24.27
N ASP A 218 4.17 1.27 -24.12
CA ASP A 218 5.05 2.40 -23.88
C ASP A 218 5.21 2.76 -22.39
N GLY A 219 4.54 2.01 -21.50
CA GLY A 219 4.57 2.24 -20.05
C GLY A 219 4.02 3.59 -19.61
N LYS A 220 3.17 4.25 -20.42
CA LYS A 220 2.63 5.57 -20.10
C LYS A 220 1.18 5.50 -19.60
N PRO A 221 0.82 6.31 -18.58
CA PRO A 221 -0.55 6.31 -18.05
C PRO A 221 -1.59 6.84 -19.05
N GLN A 222 -1.20 7.68 -20.00
CA GLN A 222 -2.11 8.22 -21.02
C GLN A 222 -2.59 7.17 -22.02
N SER A 223 -1.90 6.02 -22.11
CA SER A 223 -2.21 4.93 -23.02
C SER A 223 -3.39 4.06 -22.54
N THR A 224 -3.83 4.22 -21.29
CA THR A 224 -5.02 3.54 -20.75
C THR A 224 -6.17 4.54 -20.68
N ALA A 225 -7.22 4.31 -21.47
CA ALA A 225 -8.44 5.10 -21.44
C ALA A 225 -9.19 4.91 -20.11
N VAL A 226 -9.67 6.02 -19.53
CA VAL A 226 -10.42 6.04 -18.27
C VAL A 226 -11.54 7.07 -18.39
N ALA A 227 -12.76 6.74 -17.98
CA ALA A 227 -13.94 7.57 -18.20
C ALA A 227 -14.09 8.75 -17.21
N VAL A 228 -12.97 9.37 -16.81
CA VAL A 228 -12.85 10.32 -15.68
C VAL A 228 -13.89 11.44 -15.70
N LYS A 229 -13.99 12.20 -16.81
CA LYS A 229 -14.90 13.35 -16.92
C LYS A 229 -16.37 12.95 -16.85
N ALA A 230 -16.72 11.84 -17.49
CA ALA A 230 -18.10 11.35 -17.53
C ALA A 230 -18.52 10.78 -16.17
N ALA A 231 -17.61 10.08 -15.48
CA ALA A 231 -17.85 9.47 -14.19
C ALA A 231 -18.00 10.48 -13.05
N ASN A 232 -17.22 11.56 -13.06
CA ASN A 232 -17.24 12.55 -11.99
C ASN A 232 -16.96 13.97 -12.53
N PRO A 233 -17.93 14.61 -13.21
CA PRO A 233 -17.74 15.94 -13.78
C PRO A 233 -17.51 17.03 -12.72
N THR A 234 -17.97 16.81 -11.49
CA THR A 234 -17.87 17.81 -10.41
C THR A 234 -16.47 17.93 -9.83
N ASP A 235 -15.82 16.81 -9.50
CA ASP A 235 -14.46 16.85 -8.93
C ASP A 235 -13.37 16.65 -10.00
N CYS A 236 -13.68 15.96 -11.11
CA CYS A 236 -12.71 15.56 -12.12
C CYS A 236 -12.92 16.21 -13.51
N GLY A 237 -13.87 17.14 -13.67
CA GLY A 237 -14.26 17.66 -15.00
C GLY A 237 -13.12 18.29 -15.82
N THR A 238 -12.07 18.78 -15.16
CA THR A 238 -10.88 19.37 -15.79
C THR A 238 -9.80 18.36 -16.14
N GLN A 239 -9.91 17.12 -15.64
CA GLN A 239 -8.90 16.08 -15.83
C GLN A 239 -9.06 15.37 -17.17
N GLU A 240 -7.98 14.81 -17.69
CA GLU A 240 -7.97 13.99 -18.91
C GLU A 240 -8.70 12.64 -18.72
N ASN A 241 -9.24 12.08 -19.81
CA ASN A 241 -9.92 10.77 -19.79
C ASN A 241 -8.94 9.60 -19.95
N ASN A 242 -7.98 9.50 -19.05
CA ASN A 242 -6.99 8.43 -19.00
C ASN A 242 -6.46 8.25 -17.55
N ALA A 243 -5.56 7.30 -17.34
CA ALA A 243 -5.06 6.99 -16.00
C ALA A 243 -4.32 8.15 -15.32
N ALA A 244 -3.68 9.04 -16.09
CA ALA A 244 -3.06 10.24 -15.53
C ALA A 244 -4.10 11.22 -14.97
N GLY A 245 -5.24 11.37 -15.64
CA GLY A 245 -6.36 12.17 -15.14
C GLY A 245 -7.04 11.56 -13.92
N LEU A 246 -7.09 10.22 -13.83
CA LEU A 246 -7.62 9.52 -12.66
C LEU A 246 -6.79 9.82 -11.41
N GLY A 247 -5.47 9.60 -11.47
CA GLY A 247 -4.57 9.85 -10.33
C GLY A 247 -4.65 11.31 -9.85
N LYS A 248 -4.55 12.27 -10.77
CA LYS A 248 -4.69 13.70 -10.45
C LYS A 248 -6.06 14.02 -9.83
N CYS A 249 -7.14 13.40 -10.30
CA CYS A 249 -8.45 13.60 -9.68
C CYS A 249 -8.50 13.06 -8.25
N MET A 250 -8.06 11.82 -8.02
CA MET A 250 -8.13 11.19 -6.70
C MET A 250 -7.33 11.97 -5.66
N ILE A 251 -6.16 12.49 -6.04
CA ILE A 251 -5.34 13.38 -5.19
C ILE A 251 -6.05 14.70 -4.93
N ALA A 252 -6.62 15.36 -5.95
CA ALA A 252 -7.37 16.60 -5.77
C ALA A 252 -8.60 16.41 -4.85
N MET A 253 -9.28 15.27 -4.96
CA MET A 253 -10.38 14.91 -4.05
C MET A 253 -9.88 14.75 -2.62
N ALA A 254 -8.72 14.11 -2.39
CA ALA A 254 -8.14 13.99 -1.05
C ALA A 254 -7.86 15.36 -0.43
N ARG A 255 -7.28 16.29 -1.20
CA ARG A 255 -7.06 17.68 -0.75
C ARG A 255 -8.35 18.42 -0.40
N LYS A 256 -9.43 18.15 -1.13
CA LYS A 256 -10.73 18.80 -0.94
C LYS A 256 -11.50 18.25 0.26
N TYR A 257 -11.56 16.93 0.41
CA TYR A 257 -12.46 16.27 1.37
C TYR A 257 -11.74 15.79 2.64
N ALA A 258 -10.41 15.59 2.59
CA ALA A 258 -9.59 15.18 3.74
C ALA A 258 -8.30 16.02 3.86
N PRO A 259 -8.38 17.35 4.06
CA PRO A 259 -7.24 18.27 3.91
C PRO A 259 -6.09 18.06 4.89
N ASN A 260 -6.34 17.44 6.05
CA ASN A 260 -5.30 17.13 7.05
C ASN A 260 -4.69 15.74 6.86
N ALA A 261 -5.24 14.93 5.95
CA ALA A 261 -4.67 13.65 5.59
C ALA A 261 -3.46 13.83 4.67
N LYS A 262 -2.50 12.93 4.84
CA LYS A 262 -1.35 12.76 3.94
C LYS A 262 -1.70 11.69 2.95
N VAL A 263 -1.52 11.97 1.66
CA VAL A 263 -1.89 11.05 0.58
C VAL A 263 -0.65 10.59 -0.18
N GLY A 264 -0.62 9.30 -0.55
CA GLY A 264 0.47 8.68 -1.28
C GLY A 264 -0.03 7.71 -2.35
N LEU A 265 0.80 7.56 -3.38
CA LEU A 265 0.65 6.53 -4.42
C LEU A 265 1.60 5.36 -4.13
N HIS A 266 1.35 4.23 -4.78
CA HIS A 266 2.21 3.04 -4.69
C HIS A 266 3.23 3.01 -5.82
N ALA A 267 4.51 3.08 -5.47
CA ALA A 267 5.61 2.73 -6.35
C ALA A 267 5.90 1.26 -6.17
N SER A 268 5.75 0.49 -7.25
CA SER A 268 6.00 -0.95 -7.22
C SER A 268 7.27 -1.36 -7.93
N ALA A 269 8.02 -2.28 -7.31
CA ALA A 269 9.29 -2.78 -7.82
C ALA A 269 9.16 -3.62 -9.11
N TRP A 270 7.95 -4.09 -9.45
CA TRP A 270 7.68 -4.91 -10.64
C TRP A 270 6.97 -4.16 -11.77
N ALA A 271 6.58 -2.90 -11.56
CA ALA A 271 5.72 -2.12 -12.47
C ALA A 271 6.26 -1.98 -13.91
N THR A 272 7.57 -2.11 -14.11
CA THR A 272 8.24 -1.96 -15.40
C THR A 272 8.42 -3.26 -16.18
N LYS A 273 7.83 -4.37 -15.70
CA LYS A 273 8.09 -5.76 -16.18
C LYS A 273 9.43 -6.34 -15.73
N THR A 274 10.15 -5.63 -14.88
CA THR A 274 11.34 -6.12 -14.21
C THR A 274 11.12 -5.97 -12.72
N ASP A 275 11.14 -7.08 -11.98
CA ASP A 275 11.03 -7.07 -10.53
C ASP A 275 12.42 -6.82 -9.91
N VAL A 276 12.63 -5.59 -9.44
CA VAL A 276 13.89 -5.21 -8.80
C VAL A 276 14.10 -5.91 -7.46
N SER A 277 13.03 -6.25 -6.75
CA SER A 277 13.08 -6.94 -5.45
C SER A 277 13.46 -8.41 -5.56
N ALA A 278 13.31 -9.00 -6.75
CA ALA A 278 13.70 -10.37 -7.07
C ALA A 278 14.98 -10.46 -7.94
N ASN A 279 15.53 -9.33 -8.40
CA ASN A 279 16.67 -9.33 -9.31
C ASN A 279 17.95 -9.89 -8.65
N THR A 280 18.64 -10.79 -9.36
CA THR A 280 19.89 -11.43 -8.94
C THR A 280 21.12 -10.97 -9.73
N ASP A 281 20.94 -10.14 -10.76
CA ASP A 281 22.04 -9.64 -11.58
C ASP A 281 22.72 -8.44 -10.89
N PRO A 282 24.00 -8.55 -10.48
CA PRO A 282 24.71 -7.45 -9.83
C PRO A 282 25.06 -6.28 -10.75
N SER A 283 24.95 -6.45 -12.07
CA SER A 283 25.15 -5.39 -13.05
C SER A 283 23.87 -4.60 -13.37
N PHE A 284 22.73 -5.04 -12.83
CA PHE A 284 21.44 -4.40 -13.05
C PHE A 284 21.43 -2.96 -12.52
N ASP A 285 21.06 -1.99 -13.37
CA ASP A 285 20.93 -0.59 -12.96
C ASP A 285 19.61 -0.36 -12.22
N VAL A 286 19.66 -0.64 -10.91
CA VAL A 286 18.56 -0.43 -9.96
C VAL A 286 18.04 1.00 -9.99
N THR A 287 18.91 1.99 -10.18
CA THR A 287 18.54 3.41 -10.13
C THR A 287 17.79 3.81 -11.40
N ALA A 288 18.28 3.40 -12.56
CA ALA A 288 17.59 3.64 -13.83
C ALA A 288 16.21 2.98 -13.85
N GLU A 289 16.08 1.77 -13.30
CA GLU A 289 14.79 1.10 -13.23
C GLU A 289 13.80 1.80 -12.29
N ALA A 290 14.25 2.21 -11.11
CA ALA A 290 13.45 3.01 -10.18
C ALA A 290 12.97 4.32 -10.84
N ASN A 291 13.85 5.01 -11.58
CA ASN A 291 13.51 6.27 -12.23
C ASN A 291 12.35 6.13 -13.23
N LYS A 292 12.21 4.99 -13.91
CA LYS A 292 11.06 4.72 -14.79
C LYS A 292 9.74 4.70 -14.01
N VAL A 293 9.70 4.06 -12.84
CA VAL A 293 8.52 4.02 -11.97
C VAL A 293 8.21 5.42 -11.43
N ALA A 294 9.22 6.15 -10.96
CA ALA A 294 9.04 7.52 -10.49
C ALA A 294 8.52 8.46 -11.60
N ASP A 295 9.04 8.35 -12.82
CA ASP A 295 8.60 9.16 -13.97
C ASP A 295 7.16 8.84 -14.41
N PHE A 296 6.74 7.57 -14.29
CA PHE A 296 5.33 7.19 -14.44
C PHE A 296 4.47 7.84 -13.35
N LEU A 297 4.89 7.73 -12.09
CA LEU A 297 4.16 8.28 -10.94
C LEU A 297 4.00 9.80 -11.00
N LEU A 298 5.02 10.54 -11.47
CA LEU A 298 4.92 11.98 -11.71
C LEU A 298 3.81 12.33 -12.70
N GLN A 299 3.62 11.51 -13.75
CA GLN A 299 2.58 11.74 -14.75
C GLN A 299 1.16 11.55 -14.21
N VAL A 300 0.97 10.65 -13.23
CA VAL A 300 -0.31 10.43 -12.55
C VAL A 300 -0.53 11.35 -11.33
N GLY A 301 0.41 12.27 -11.06
CA GLY A 301 0.23 13.34 -10.05
C GLY A 301 1.05 13.20 -8.77
N ALA A 302 2.07 12.31 -8.71
CA ALA A 302 2.91 12.15 -7.52
C ALA A 302 3.60 13.44 -7.04
N ALA A 303 3.75 14.46 -7.89
CA ALA A 303 4.24 15.76 -7.45
C ALA A 303 3.36 16.41 -6.36
N ASP A 304 2.05 16.12 -6.39
CA ASP A 304 1.04 16.67 -5.47
C ASP A 304 0.74 15.76 -4.27
N THR A 305 1.41 14.61 -4.15
CA THR A 305 1.31 13.72 -2.98
C THR A 305 2.20 14.19 -1.83
N ASP A 306 2.00 13.65 -0.63
CA ASP A 306 2.85 13.92 0.54
C ASP A 306 3.99 12.90 0.68
N PHE A 307 3.75 11.67 0.21
CA PHE A 307 4.68 10.54 0.28
C PHE A 307 4.42 9.56 -0.87
N VAL A 308 5.24 8.51 -0.93
CA VAL A 308 5.04 7.33 -1.78
C VAL A 308 5.15 6.07 -0.91
N THR A 309 4.36 5.04 -1.18
CA THR A 309 4.56 3.72 -0.56
C THR A 309 5.42 2.85 -1.45
N VAL A 310 6.27 2.03 -0.85
CA VAL A 310 7.11 1.01 -1.52
C VAL A 310 6.99 -0.32 -0.81
N GLU A 311 6.81 -1.39 -1.55
CA GLU A 311 6.57 -2.74 -1.05
C GLU A 311 7.81 -3.61 -1.02
N ALA A 312 7.79 -4.61 -0.13
CA ALA A 312 8.74 -5.71 -0.19
C ALA A 312 8.09 -6.97 -0.75
N SER A 313 6.95 -7.36 -0.18
CA SER A 313 6.16 -8.51 -0.62
C SER A 313 4.82 -8.51 0.12
N ASP A 314 3.78 -9.02 -0.52
CA ASP A 314 2.46 -9.23 0.08
C ASP A 314 2.40 -10.50 0.95
N ARG A 315 3.34 -11.43 0.77
CA ARG A 315 3.39 -12.72 1.49
C ARG A 315 4.74 -12.99 2.13
N ASP A 316 4.71 -13.80 3.17
CA ASP A 316 5.90 -14.28 3.87
C ASP A 316 6.74 -15.16 2.92
N ALA A 317 8.07 -15.01 2.96
CA ALA A 317 8.97 -15.77 2.09
C ALA A 317 8.82 -17.29 2.27
N GLY A 318 8.55 -17.73 3.49
CA GLY A 318 8.25 -19.11 3.82
C GLY A 318 7.01 -19.67 3.12
N TRP A 319 5.97 -18.85 2.90
CA TRP A 319 4.79 -19.26 2.14
C TRP A 319 5.15 -19.51 0.68
N TYR A 320 5.89 -18.60 0.04
CA TYR A 320 6.33 -18.77 -1.35
C TYR A 320 7.19 -20.02 -1.54
N GLN A 321 8.08 -20.28 -0.59
CA GLN A 321 8.94 -21.46 -0.63
C GLN A 321 8.12 -22.76 -0.59
N GLU A 322 7.14 -22.86 0.31
CA GLU A 322 6.38 -24.10 0.51
C GLU A 322 5.23 -24.29 -0.50
N THR A 323 4.65 -23.19 -0.99
CA THR A 323 3.45 -23.26 -1.85
C THR A 323 3.73 -23.03 -3.33
N GLN A 324 4.82 -22.33 -3.67
CA GLN A 324 5.17 -21.99 -5.05
C GLN A 324 6.59 -22.41 -5.46
N ASP A 325 7.36 -23.05 -4.57
CA ASP A 325 8.76 -23.40 -4.80
C ASP A 325 9.61 -22.18 -5.22
N LYS A 326 9.32 -21.01 -4.62
CA LYS A 326 10.00 -19.74 -4.91
C LYS A 326 10.76 -19.23 -3.69
N ALA A 327 12.06 -19.00 -3.85
CA ALA A 327 12.89 -18.39 -2.82
C ALA A 327 12.81 -16.85 -2.90
N THR A 328 11.88 -16.25 -2.17
CA THR A 328 11.67 -14.77 -2.11
C THR A 328 12.35 -14.12 -0.90
N TRP A 329 13.37 -14.78 -0.36
CA TRP A 329 14.19 -14.31 0.75
C TRP A 329 15.13 -13.19 0.30
N TRP A 330 15.37 -12.21 1.18
CA TRP A 330 16.47 -11.27 1.01
C TRP A 330 17.64 -11.66 1.91
N ASP A 331 18.86 -11.64 1.39
CA ASP A 331 20.04 -11.98 2.19
C ASP A 331 20.25 -10.95 3.32
N PRO A 332 20.12 -11.35 4.61
CA PRO A 332 20.29 -10.43 5.74
C PRO A 332 21.75 -9.99 5.94
N GLU A 333 22.72 -10.67 5.32
CA GLU A 333 24.13 -10.23 5.35
C GLU A 333 24.47 -9.24 4.23
N ASN A 334 23.55 -9.02 3.28
CA ASN A 334 23.76 -8.21 2.08
C ASN A 334 25.02 -8.59 1.26
N LYS A 335 25.28 -9.90 1.13
CA LYS A 335 26.39 -10.44 0.33
C LYS A 335 25.93 -11.06 -0.98
N LYS A 336 24.68 -11.54 -1.06
CA LYS A 336 24.09 -12.18 -2.24
C LYS A 336 22.78 -11.53 -2.59
N LEU A 337 22.55 -11.28 -3.89
CA LEU A 337 21.27 -10.77 -4.37
C LEU A 337 20.22 -11.91 -4.41
N PRO A 338 18.93 -11.59 -4.19
CA PRO A 338 18.44 -10.29 -3.76
C PRO A 338 18.72 -10.02 -2.27
N HIS A 339 18.93 -8.76 -1.90
CA HIS A 339 19.20 -8.36 -0.52
C HIS A 339 18.61 -7.00 -0.15
N PHE A 340 18.54 -6.70 1.15
CA PHE A 340 17.91 -5.48 1.66
C PHE A 340 18.50 -4.19 1.08
N ARG A 341 19.83 -4.09 0.91
CA ARG A 341 20.47 -2.90 0.33
C ARG A 341 20.07 -2.61 -1.12
N GLN A 342 19.68 -3.62 -1.90
CA GLN A 342 19.20 -3.43 -3.27
C GLN A 342 17.81 -2.81 -3.24
N ALA A 343 16.91 -3.35 -2.40
CA ALA A 343 15.58 -2.81 -2.17
C ALA A 343 15.64 -1.37 -1.63
N PHE A 344 16.54 -1.08 -0.69
CA PHE A 344 16.78 0.27 -0.18
C PHE A 344 17.37 1.22 -1.23
N SER A 345 18.26 0.75 -2.10
CA SER A 345 18.79 1.56 -3.21
C SER A 345 17.69 1.93 -4.21
N TRP A 346 16.81 0.97 -4.52
CA TRP A 346 15.65 1.21 -5.36
C TRP A 346 14.70 2.25 -4.76
N ALA A 347 14.30 2.07 -3.50
CA ALA A 347 13.40 3.01 -2.81
C ALA A 347 14.01 4.41 -2.64
N LYS A 348 15.34 4.48 -2.46
CA LYS A 348 16.08 5.75 -2.43
C LYS A 348 16.03 6.48 -3.76
N ALA A 349 16.22 5.77 -4.87
CA ALA A 349 16.13 6.34 -6.21
C ALA A 349 14.71 6.88 -6.49
N ILE A 350 13.65 6.14 -6.12
CA ILE A 350 12.26 6.62 -6.18
C ILE A 350 12.10 7.93 -5.41
N SER A 351 12.55 7.96 -4.14
CA SER A 351 12.39 9.11 -3.25
C SER A 351 13.11 10.35 -3.77
N ALA A 352 14.35 10.16 -4.24
CA ALA A 352 15.16 11.21 -4.83
C ALA A 352 14.52 11.77 -6.11
N ARG A 353 14.00 10.90 -6.97
CA ARG A 353 13.39 11.31 -8.25
C ARG A 353 12.05 12.01 -8.06
N LEU A 354 11.23 11.56 -7.12
CA LEU A 354 9.94 12.18 -6.79
C LEU A 354 10.06 13.42 -5.90
N ASN A 355 11.21 13.60 -5.22
CA ASN A 355 11.38 14.55 -4.13
C ASN A 355 10.31 14.36 -3.04
N LYS A 356 10.07 13.09 -2.65
CA LYS A 356 9.12 12.68 -1.62
C LYS A 356 9.77 11.63 -0.71
N PRO A 357 9.48 11.61 0.60
CA PRO A 357 9.83 10.48 1.43
C PRO A 357 9.00 9.24 1.04
N HIS A 358 9.51 8.05 1.36
CA HIS A 358 8.77 6.81 1.17
C HIS A 358 8.40 6.13 2.49
N LEU A 359 7.29 5.39 2.49
CA LEU A 359 6.89 4.52 3.58
C LEU A 359 6.93 3.07 3.10
N TRP A 360 7.63 2.20 3.81
CA TRP A 360 7.62 0.77 3.48
C TRP A 360 6.27 0.15 3.84
N TRP A 361 5.62 -0.37 2.81
CA TRP A 361 4.32 -1.01 2.81
C TRP A 361 4.22 -1.74 1.46
N GLN A 362 3.83 -3.00 1.33
CA GLN A 362 3.51 -3.97 2.36
C GLN A 362 4.77 -4.74 2.77
N LEU A 363 4.96 -4.91 4.09
CA LEU A 363 6.00 -5.77 4.65
C LEU A 363 5.36 -7.03 5.28
N PRO A 364 5.87 -8.23 4.98
CA PRO A 364 5.39 -9.48 5.58
C PRO A 364 5.79 -9.58 7.06
N LEU A 365 5.15 -10.52 7.77
CA LEU A 365 5.14 -10.63 9.25
C LEU A 365 5.91 -11.81 9.80
N GLY A 366 6.28 -12.74 8.94
CA GLY A 366 6.95 -13.96 9.31
C GLY A 366 8.23 -13.68 10.09
N ASN A 367 8.63 -14.67 10.88
CA ASN A 367 9.91 -14.63 11.58
C ASN A 367 10.54 -16.02 11.59
N MET A 368 11.86 -16.07 11.70
CA MET A 368 12.64 -17.30 11.54
C MET A 368 12.37 -18.37 12.60
N SER A 369 11.66 -18.04 13.70
CA SER A 369 11.32 -19.01 14.76
C SER A 369 10.06 -19.83 14.49
N LEU A 370 9.27 -19.44 13.49
CA LEU A 370 7.98 -20.08 13.19
C LEU A 370 8.14 -21.45 12.51
N ALA A 371 7.07 -22.23 12.53
CA ALA A 371 7.06 -23.60 12.05
C ALA A 371 7.03 -23.74 10.50
N ASN A 372 6.82 -22.63 9.79
CA ASN A 372 6.66 -22.58 8.34
C ASN A 372 5.42 -23.32 7.82
N ASN A 373 4.25 -22.99 8.36
CA ASN A 373 2.95 -23.53 7.94
C ASN A 373 1.86 -22.44 8.01
N ASP A 374 0.62 -22.79 7.68
CA ASP A 374 -0.51 -21.86 7.61
C ASP A 374 -0.55 -20.89 8.81
N LYS A 375 -0.56 -19.58 8.49
CA LYS A 375 -0.50 -18.45 9.43
C LYS A 375 0.73 -18.36 10.33
N HIS A 376 1.74 -19.20 10.13
CA HIS A 376 2.98 -19.24 10.90
C HIS A 376 4.18 -19.47 9.96
N TRP A 377 4.34 -18.58 8.99
CA TRP A 377 5.40 -18.65 7.99
C TRP A 377 6.66 -17.95 8.46
N ARG A 378 7.81 -18.45 7.98
CA ARG A 378 9.07 -17.77 8.25
C ARG A 378 9.24 -16.59 7.29
N ASP A 379 9.79 -15.50 7.80
CA ASP A 379 10.32 -14.38 7.02
C ASP A 379 11.46 -13.73 7.84
N ASN A 380 12.26 -12.86 7.24
CA ASN A 380 13.38 -12.19 7.91
C ASN A 380 13.23 -10.65 7.91
N ARG A 381 12.19 -10.09 7.30
CA ARG A 381 12.01 -8.65 7.14
C ARG A 381 11.65 -7.94 8.45
N VAL A 382 10.77 -8.49 9.29
CA VAL A 382 10.45 -7.88 10.60
C VAL A 382 11.72 -7.63 11.41
N ASP A 383 12.53 -8.66 11.57
CA ASP A 383 13.76 -8.61 12.36
C ASP A 383 14.81 -7.71 11.71
N TYR A 384 14.94 -7.75 10.38
CA TYR A 384 15.91 -6.93 9.67
C TYR A 384 15.60 -5.43 9.79
N TYR A 385 14.36 -5.01 9.49
CA TYR A 385 13.95 -3.60 9.54
C TYR A 385 14.06 -3.01 10.95
N LEU A 386 13.69 -3.78 11.98
CA LEU A 386 13.78 -3.33 13.37
C LEU A 386 15.21 -3.37 13.94
N THR A 387 16.14 -4.09 13.29
CA THR A 387 17.57 -4.10 13.66
C THR A 387 18.39 -3.08 12.87
N HIS A 388 17.98 -2.74 11.64
CA HIS A 388 18.70 -1.82 10.75
C HIS A 388 17.87 -0.58 10.36
N PRO A 389 17.18 0.09 11.29
CA PRO A 389 16.32 1.22 10.94
C PRO A 389 17.12 2.41 10.34
N ALA A 390 18.41 2.52 10.66
CA ALA A 390 19.30 3.53 10.08
C ALA A 390 19.45 3.37 8.55
N GLU A 391 19.45 2.14 8.03
CA GLU A 391 19.50 1.90 6.59
C GLU A 391 18.20 2.35 5.91
N VAL A 392 17.05 2.16 6.56
CA VAL A 392 15.75 2.66 6.10
C VAL A 392 15.75 4.19 6.05
N ALA A 393 16.22 4.86 7.11
CA ALA A 393 16.32 6.32 7.14
C ALA A 393 17.28 6.85 6.05
N ALA A 394 18.44 6.23 5.87
CA ALA A 394 19.44 6.61 4.87
C ALA A 394 18.95 6.44 3.41
N ALA A 395 17.95 5.59 3.20
CA ALA A 395 17.25 5.45 1.93
C ALA A 395 16.18 6.52 1.70
N GLY A 396 15.87 7.38 2.68
CA GLY A 396 14.77 8.36 2.62
C GLY A 396 13.44 7.81 3.13
N GLY A 397 13.45 6.65 3.79
CA GLY A 397 12.28 6.05 4.39
C GLY A 397 11.85 6.79 5.65
N VAL A 398 10.53 6.93 5.85
CA VAL A 398 9.93 7.55 7.04
C VAL A 398 9.28 6.54 7.99
N GLY A 399 9.29 5.26 7.63
CA GLY A 399 8.74 4.20 8.45
C GLY A 399 8.54 2.89 7.70
N PHE A 400 8.05 1.90 8.42
CA PHE A 400 7.82 0.54 7.94
C PHE A 400 6.57 -0.04 8.59
N LEU A 401 5.65 -0.51 7.73
CA LEU A 401 4.34 -1.02 8.08
C LEU A 401 4.21 -2.49 7.73
N PHE A 402 3.88 -3.28 8.74
CA PHE A 402 3.86 -4.74 8.69
C PHE A 402 2.42 -5.27 8.60
N GLY A 403 2.10 -6.10 7.62
CA GLY A 403 0.86 -6.87 7.70
C GLY A 403 0.66 -7.85 6.57
N ALA A 404 -0.24 -8.78 6.80
CA ALA A 404 -0.56 -9.89 5.91
C ALA A 404 -1.24 -9.41 4.63
N GLY A 405 -0.67 -9.71 3.47
CA GLY A 405 -1.30 -9.45 2.16
C GLY A 405 -2.30 -10.53 1.75
N ASN A 406 -2.35 -11.65 2.49
CA ASN A 406 -3.39 -12.64 2.34
C ASN A 406 -3.72 -13.34 3.67
N TYR A 407 -4.87 -14.00 3.74
CA TYR A 407 -5.40 -14.62 4.95
C TYR A 407 -4.52 -15.73 5.54
N GLU A 408 -3.81 -16.49 4.70
CA GLU A 408 -2.95 -17.60 5.12
C GLU A 408 -1.62 -17.11 5.70
N GLN A 409 -1.32 -15.81 5.61
CA GLN A 409 -0.04 -15.27 6.05
C GLN A 409 0.04 -15.12 7.57
N THR A 410 1.26 -14.96 8.07
CA THR A 410 1.51 -14.62 9.46
C THR A 410 0.92 -13.25 9.77
N THR A 411 0.27 -13.09 10.92
CA THR A 411 -0.22 -11.80 11.39
C THR A 411 0.45 -11.44 12.72
N PRO A 412 0.34 -10.19 13.20
CA PRO A 412 0.80 -9.84 14.55
C PRO A 412 0.20 -10.69 15.68
N GLU A 413 -0.94 -11.35 15.43
CA GLU A 413 -1.62 -12.24 16.38
C GLU A 413 -1.08 -13.67 16.34
N THR A 414 -0.41 -14.08 15.25
CA THR A 414 0.09 -15.44 15.05
C THR A 414 1.61 -15.54 14.98
N ASP A 415 2.33 -14.41 15.03
CA ASP A 415 3.79 -14.36 14.93
C ASP A 415 4.55 -14.81 16.20
N GLY A 416 3.83 -15.25 17.24
CA GLY A 416 4.40 -15.63 18.53
C GLY A 416 4.84 -14.43 19.40
N GLY A 417 4.36 -13.22 19.10
CA GLY A 417 4.68 -11.99 19.81
C GLY A 417 6.01 -11.35 19.39
N ASN A 418 6.60 -11.77 18.25
CA ASN A 418 7.89 -11.27 17.80
C ASN A 418 7.84 -9.77 17.48
N LEU A 419 6.87 -9.32 16.68
CA LEU A 419 6.69 -7.92 16.30
C LEU A 419 6.54 -7.04 17.55
N VAL A 420 5.63 -7.42 18.46
CA VAL A 420 5.40 -6.69 19.71
C VAL A 420 6.69 -6.53 20.52
N LYS A 421 7.47 -7.62 20.66
CA LYS A 421 8.76 -7.60 21.35
C LYS A 421 9.76 -6.68 20.66
N ARG A 422 9.89 -6.78 19.34
CA ARG A 422 10.84 -6.00 18.54
C ARG A 422 10.50 -4.50 18.53
N VAL A 423 9.22 -4.15 18.47
CA VAL A 423 8.74 -2.76 18.52
C VAL A 423 9.03 -2.12 19.87
N LYS A 424 8.79 -2.85 20.97
CA LYS A 424 9.18 -2.37 22.31
C LYS A 424 10.67 -2.07 22.38
N ALA A 425 11.50 -3.03 21.97
CA ALA A 425 12.95 -2.86 21.98
C ALA A 425 13.42 -1.66 21.12
N TYR A 426 12.84 -1.49 19.93
CA TYR A 426 13.12 -0.34 19.06
C TYR A 426 12.77 1.00 19.73
N LYS A 427 11.62 1.05 20.42
CA LYS A 427 11.14 2.26 21.09
C LYS A 427 11.91 2.56 22.37
N ASP A 428 12.25 1.54 23.16
CA ASP A 428 13.09 1.66 24.35
C ASP A 428 14.51 2.13 24.01
N ALA A 429 15.02 1.77 22.82
CA ALA A 429 16.28 2.28 22.28
C ALA A 429 16.21 3.73 21.75
N GLY A 430 15.07 4.41 21.85
CA GLY A 430 14.86 5.80 21.42
C GLY A 430 14.44 5.98 19.96
N GLY A 431 14.24 4.88 19.22
CA GLY A 431 13.90 4.89 17.80
C GLY A 431 15.00 5.47 16.90
N GLN A 432 14.68 5.62 15.61
CA GLN A 432 15.59 6.12 14.59
C GLN A 432 15.10 7.47 14.06
N ALA A 433 15.95 8.49 14.03
CA ALA A 433 15.62 9.75 13.35
C ALA A 433 15.62 9.55 11.83
N ALA A 434 14.73 10.25 11.10
CA ALA A 434 14.68 10.18 9.63
C ALA A 434 15.93 10.74 8.93
N CYS A 435 16.71 11.55 9.63
CA CYS A 435 17.96 12.09 9.12
C CYS A 435 19.09 11.41 9.84
N VAL A 436 19.96 10.77 9.08
CA VAL A 436 21.27 10.36 9.57
C VAL A 436 22.21 11.54 9.31
N PRO A 437 22.97 12.02 10.32
CA PRO A 437 23.94 13.10 10.17
C PRO A 437 24.96 12.87 9.04
#